data_AF-A0A815P696-F1
#
_entry.id   AF-A0A815P696-F1
#
_cell.length_a   1.000
_cell.length_b   1.000
_cell.length_c   1.000
_cell.angle_alpha   90.00
_cell.angle_beta   90.00
_cell.angle_gamma   90.00
#
_symmetry.space_group_name_H-M   'P 1'
#
loop_
_entity.id
_entity.type
_entity.pdbx_description
1 polymer ?
#
loop_
_entity_poly.entity_id
_entity_poly.type
_entity_poly.pdbx_seq_one_letter_code
_entity_poly.pdbx_strand_id
1 'polypeptide(L)'
;MIIEEAFQTGQKHAVLDGYTIDFKEGIQISNNDRSKQHPVKRITCSIDDHPVREERFTYTPISPKQPFAGRYGWISPFIRATVKHLNITKENLPSKDATVIPMIVEKAADGIIQEGKKIEKQREAEWIAKMLREKQHASMKEVWKSCAYLYSLEGFLYKKMNETMRLIGDKDYEQDWRDKVPTLGPFCLLLWDNPASYKTTKQGTILYRGAKLSDELVSMFKEDCKKKRKNKPIRSFQSFTSCSRDSAVAEILYLVLYSSP
;
A
#
# COMPACT_ATOMS: atom_id res chain seq x y z
N MET A 1 7.34 2.44 13.52
CA MET A 1 7.01 3.88 13.51
C MET A 1 8.16 4.59 14.19
N ILE A 2 8.83 5.53 13.53
CA ILE A 2 10.10 6.16 13.99
C ILE A 2 9.97 6.68 15.44
N ILE A 3 8.82 7.23 15.79
CA ILE A 3 8.50 7.71 17.14
C ILE A 3 8.56 6.59 18.18
N GLU A 4 7.89 5.45 17.91
CA GLU A 4 7.82 4.33 18.85
C GLU A 4 9.19 3.67 19.04
N GLU A 5 9.98 3.55 17.96
CA GLU A 5 11.35 3.04 18.06
C GLU A 5 12.25 3.98 18.89
N ALA A 6 12.19 5.28 18.64
CA ALA A 6 12.94 6.27 19.41
C ALA A 6 12.56 6.22 20.90
N PHE A 7 11.26 6.08 21.20
CA PHE A 7 10.76 5.94 22.56
C PHE A 7 11.26 4.65 23.23
N GLN A 8 11.11 3.50 22.58
CA GLN A 8 11.52 2.19 23.10
C GLN A 8 13.03 2.08 23.31
N THR A 9 13.82 2.80 22.50
CA THR A 9 15.29 2.86 22.63
C THR A 9 15.77 3.94 23.60
N GLY A 10 14.87 4.62 24.32
CA GLY A 10 15.20 5.61 25.33
C GLY A 10 15.79 6.91 24.76
N GLN A 11 15.55 7.21 23.48
CA GLN A 11 15.95 8.48 22.89
C GLN A 11 15.13 9.62 23.50
N LYS A 12 15.73 10.81 23.60
CA LYS A 12 15.05 12.01 24.12
C LYS A 12 14.11 12.64 23.10
N HIS A 13 14.39 12.42 21.82
CA HIS A 13 13.66 13.02 20.71
C HIS A 13 13.41 11.99 19.61
N ALA A 14 12.32 12.16 18.88
CA ALA A 14 12.11 11.52 17.58
C ALA A 14 12.15 12.57 16.48
N VAL A 15 13.14 12.47 15.59
CA VAL A 15 13.30 13.39 14.45
C VAL A 15 12.59 12.83 13.23
N LEU A 16 11.60 13.55 12.74
CA LEU A 16 10.80 13.20 11.56
C LEU A 16 11.09 14.23 10.45
N ASP A 17 10.53 14.03 9.26
CA ASP A 17 10.82 14.90 8.10
C ASP A 17 10.42 16.37 8.34
N GLY A 18 9.20 16.63 8.81
CA GLY A 18 8.69 18.00 9.00
C GLY A 18 8.77 18.55 10.44
N TYR A 19 8.99 17.67 11.43
CA TYR A 19 8.94 18.03 12.83
C TYR A 19 9.79 17.10 13.69
N THR A 20 10.11 17.54 14.90
CA THR A 20 10.78 16.76 15.93
C THR A 20 9.85 16.67 17.14
N ILE A 21 9.71 15.48 17.69
CA ILE A 21 8.99 15.27 18.97
C ILE A 21 10.02 15.23 20.08
N ASP A 22 9.87 16.10 21.07
CA ASP A 22 10.58 16.03 22.34
C ASP A 22 9.72 15.23 23.34
N PHE A 23 10.23 14.08 23.78
CA PHE A 23 9.50 13.21 24.70
C PHE A 23 9.53 13.71 26.15
N LYS A 24 10.53 14.50 26.51
CA LYS A 24 10.69 15.03 27.87
C LYS A 24 9.72 16.18 28.11
N GLU A 25 9.66 17.11 27.16
CA GLU A 25 8.80 18.29 27.25
C GLU A 25 7.39 18.01 26.71
N GLY A 26 7.18 16.90 26.00
CA GLY A 26 5.88 16.51 25.46
C GLY A 26 5.39 17.46 24.37
N ILE A 27 6.30 17.91 23.52
CA ILE A 27 6.04 18.90 22.46
C ILE A 27 6.51 18.40 21.09
N GLN A 28 5.74 18.73 20.07
CA GLN A 28 6.13 18.66 18.68
C GLN A 28 6.62 20.04 18.25
N ILE A 29 7.79 20.09 17.63
CA ILE A 29 8.45 21.31 17.16
C ILE A 29 8.62 21.21 15.65
N SER A 30 8.18 22.20 14.88
CA SER A 30 8.44 22.23 13.44
C SER A 30 9.96 22.34 13.16
N ASN A 31 10.47 21.55 12.23
CA ASN A 31 11.87 21.61 11.83
C ASN A 31 12.22 22.91 11.09
N ASN A 32 11.23 23.55 10.46
CA ASN A 32 11.40 24.75 9.65
C ASN A 32 11.13 26.05 10.44
N ASP A 33 10.41 25.94 11.56
CA ASP A 33 10.00 27.10 12.35
C ASP A 33 9.90 26.73 13.83
N ARG A 34 10.92 27.09 14.61
CA ARG A 34 10.97 26.77 16.04
C ARG A 34 9.86 27.43 16.87
N SER A 35 9.21 28.47 16.35
CA SER A 35 8.07 29.11 17.02
C SER A 35 6.78 28.29 16.90
N LYS A 36 6.69 27.40 15.90
CA LYS A 36 5.55 26.51 15.69
C LYS A 36 5.72 25.23 16.52
N GLN A 37 5.13 25.25 17.70
CA GLN A 37 5.13 24.14 18.63
C GLN A 37 3.70 23.74 18.98
N HIS A 38 3.48 22.43 19.16
CA HIS A 38 2.21 21.88 19.58
C HIS A 38 2.44 20.87 20.71
N PRO A 39 1.64 20.90 21.79
CA PRO A 39 1.72 19.87 22.81
C PRO A 39 1.32 18.52 22.19
N VAL A 40 2.03 17.47 22.56
CA VAL A 40 1.73 16.09 22.17
C VAL A 40 1.58 15.23 23.41
N LYS A 41 0.62 14.30 23.35
CA LYS A 41 0.38 13.35 24.43
C LYS A 41 0.37 11.95 23.86
N ARG A 42 1.05 11.04 24.54
CA ARG A 42 0.95 9.61 24.24
C ARG A 42 -0.42 9.11 24.65
N ILE A 43 -1.11 8.46 23.73
CA ILE A 43 -2.38 7.77 23.99
C ILE A 43 -2.10 6.28 23.86
N THR A 44 -2.40 5.52 24.90
CA THR A 44 -2.40 4.06 24.82
C THR A 44 -3.72 3.66 24.20
N CYS A 45 -3.69 3.15 22.97
CA CYS A 45 -4.89 2.66 22.33
C CYS A 45 -5.27 1.28 22.89
N SER A 46 -6.53 1.08 23.24
CA SER A 46 -7.05 -0.25 23.62
C SER A 46 -7.23 -1.15 22.39
N ILE A 47 -7.41 -2.46 22.59
CA ILE A 47 -7.77 -3.39 21.50
C ILE A 47 -9.14 -3.04 20.90
N ASP A 48 -10.01 -2.43 21.70
CA ASP A 48 -11.35 -2.00 21.30
C ASP A 48 -11.34 -0.62 20.62
N ASP A 49 -10.20 0.09 20.68
CA ASP A 49 -10.05 1.30 19.89
C ASP A 49 -10.02 0.89 18.42
N HIS A 50 -10.86 1.54 17.61
CA HIS A 50 -10.93 1.31 16.18
C HIS A 50 -10.15 2.41 15.43
N PRO A 51 -8.80 2.40 15.38
CA PRO A 51 -8.06 3.30 14.52
C PRO A 51 -8.24 2.83 13.08
N VAL A 52 -9.39 3.15 12.50
CA VAL A 52 -9.68 2.85 11.11
C VAL A 52 -9.05 3.95 10.26
N ARG A 53 -8.03 3.60 9.47
CA ARG A 53 -7.32 4.57 8.62
C ARG A 53 -8.14 4.91 7.39
N GLU A 54 -8.94 5.96 7.48
CA GLU A 54 -9.92 6.33 6.47
C GLU A 54 -9.35 6.34 5.05
N GLU A 55 -8.15 6.89 4.84
CA GLU A 55 -7.54 7.02 3.50
C GLU A 55 -7.17 5.68 2.80
N ARG A 56 -7.13 4.56 3.53
CA ARG A 56 -6.87 3.23 2.94
C ARG A 56 -8.10 2.62 2.28
N PHE A 57 -9.25 3.02 2.78
CA PHE A 57 -10.55 2.53 2.38
C PHE A 57 -11.23 3.54 1.47
N THR A 58 -10.98 4.84 1.68
CA THR A 58 -11.45 5.85 0.75
C THR A 58 -10.72 5.75 -0.59
N TYR A 59 -11.53 5.87 -1.63
CA TYR A 59 -11.08 6.18 -2.95
C TYR A 59 -10.60 7.64 -2.92
N THR A 60 -9.30 7.88 -2.78
CA THR A 60 -8.71 9.15 -3.19
C THR A 60 -8.77 9.15 -4.71
N PRO A 61 -9.63 9.97 -5.35
CA PRO A 61 -9.73 9.97 -6.79
C PRO A 61 -8.44 10.59 -7.32
N ILE A 62 -7.48 9.75 -7.66
CA ILE A 62 -6.97 9.92 -9.01
C ILE A 62 -8.18 9.62 -9.89
N SER A 63 -8.44 10.50 -10.84
CA SER A 63 -9.61 10.44 -11.70
C SER A 63 -9.24 9.69 -12.99
N PRO A 64 -9.04 8.35 -13.00
CA PRO A 64 -9.14 7.66 -14.25
C PRO A 64 -10.62 7.70 -14.62
N LYS A 65 -10.89 7.97 -15.90
CA LYS A 65 -12.22 7.83 -16.49
C LYS A 65 -12.80 6.40 -16.30
N GLN A 66 -12.00 5.46 -15.78
CA GLN A 66 -12.35 4.08 -15.46
C GLN A 66 -11.77 3.64 -14.09
N PRO A 67 -12.58 3.49 -13.03
CA PRO A 67 -12.13 2.98 -11.73
C PRO A 67 -11.77 1.48 -11.74
N PHE A 68 -12.11 0.78 -12.83
CA PHE A 68 -11.80 -0.62 -13.05
C PHE A 68 -11.11 -0.77 -14.38
N ALA A 69 -10.01 -1.50 -14.37
CA ALA A 69 -9.30 -1.80 -15.58
C ALA A 69 -9.74 -3.20 -16.04
N GLY A 70 -11.03 -3.33 -16.40
CA GLY A 70 -11.73 -4.60 -16.69
C GLY A 70 -11.20 -5.42 -17.88
N ARG A 71 -10.05 -5.04 -18.44
CA ARG A 71 -9.38 -5.70 -19.58
C ARG A 71 -8.07 -6.37 -19.20
N TYR A 72 -7.55 -6.11 -18.00
CA TYR A 72 -6.30 -6.72 -17.55
C TYR A 72 -6.64 -7.96 -16.73
N GLY A 73 -6.08 -9.10 -17.14
CA GLY A 73 -6.28 -10.38 -16.46
C GLY A 73 -5.76 -10.38 -15.01
N TRP A 74 -5.63 -11.56 -14.40
CA TRP A 74 -5.30 -11.71 -12.97
C TRP A 74 -4.00 -11.05 -12.48
N ILE A 75 -3.10 -10.66 -13.40
CA ILE A 75 -1.83 -10.01 -13.06
C ILE A 75 -1.87 -8.58 -13.57
N SER A 76 -1.75 -7.62 -12.65
CA SER A 76 -1.68 -6.18 -12.96
C SER A 76 -0.58 -5.88 -13.99
N PRO A 77 -0.82 -4.99 -14.97
CA PRO A 77 0.20 -4.50 -15.89
C PRO A 77 1.45 -3.96 -15.18
N PHE A 78 1.30 -3.40 -13.98
CA PHE A 78 2.42 -2.90 -13.18
C PHE A 78 3.41 -4.00 -12.82
N ILE A 79 2.90 -5.15 -12.36
CA ILE A 79 3.71 -6.30 -11.99
C ILE A 79 4.39 -6.88 -13.22
N ARG A 80 3.68 -6.99 -14.36
CA ARG A 80 4.27 -7.46 -15.62
C ARG A 80 5.40 -6.55 -16.10
N ALA A 81 5.20 -5.23 -16.05
CA ALA A 81 6.21 -4.25 -16.42
C ALA A 81 7.42 -4.32 -15.48
N THR A 82 7.19 -4.52 -14.18
CA THR A 82 8.25 -4.70 -13.18
C THR A 82 9.09 -5.93 -13.48
N VAL A 83 8.47 -7.09 -13.72
CA VAL A 83 9.17 -8.33 -14.04
C VAL A 83 10.03 -8.15 -15.29
N LYS A 84 9.50 -7.48 -16.32
CA LYS A 84 10.27 -7.12 -17.54
C LYS A 84 11.44 -6.18 -17.22
N HIS A 85 11.21 -5.14 -16.42
CA HIS A 85 12.25 -4.17 -16.02
C HIS A 85 13.39 -4.82 -15.24
N LEU A 86 13.06 -5.79 -14.38
CA LEU A 86 14.03 -6.54 -13.58
C LEU A 86 14.69 -7.69 -14.35
N ASN A 87 14.28 -7.93 -15.60
CA ASN A 87 14.73 -9.06 -16.42
C ASN A 87 14.54 -10.42 -15.72
N ILE A 88 13.41 -10.59 -15.03
CA ILE A 88 13.03 -11.82 -14.31
C ILE A 88 12.05 -12.62 -15.17
N THR A 89 12.12 -13.95 -15.13
CA THR A 89 11.13 -14.84 -15.75
C THR A 89 10.16 -15.39 -14.71
N LYS A 90 9.11 -16.09 -15.14
CA LYS A 90 8.11 -16.69 -14.23
C LYS A 90 8.72 -17.76 -13.33
N GLU A 91 9.80 -18.38 -13.78
CA GLU A 91 10.56 -19.43 -13.09
C GLU A 91 11.46 -18.83 -12.01
N ASN A 92 11.95 -17.60 -12.23
CA ASN A 92 12.89 -16.89 -11.36
C ASN A 92 12.19 -15.85 -10.48
N LEU A 93 10.89 -15.98 -10.26
CA LEU A 93 10.16 -15.14 -9.30
C LEU A 93 10.72 -15.36 -7.89
N PRO A 94 10.72 -14.34 -7.00
CA PRO A 94 11.35 -14.44 -5.69
C PRO A 94 10.73 -15.51 -4.77
N SER A 95 9.48 -15.94 -5.00
CA SER A 95 8.86 -17.08 -4.31
C SER A 95 9.39 -18.44 -4.75
N LYS A 96 10.08 -18.52 -5.89
CA LYS A 96 10.62 -19.75 -6.49
C LYS A 96 12.14 -19.80 -6.50
N ASP A 97 12.77 -18.65 -6.66
CA ASP A 97 14.22 -18.49 -6.68
C ASP A 97 14.65 -17.51 -5.60
N ALA A 98 15.27 -18.04 -4.54
CA ALA A 98 15.74 -17.21 -3.44
C ALA A 98 16.94 -16.34 -3.82
N THR A 99 17.67 -16.68 -4.90
CA THR A 99 18.90 -15.97 -5.29
C THR A 99 18.62 -14.57 -5.84
N VAL A 100 17.42 -14.32 -6.37
CA VAL A 100 17.02 -12.99 -6.85
C VAL A 100 16.56 -12.06 -5.73
N ILE A 101 16.21 -12.59 -4.56
CA ILE A 101 15.64 -11.80 -3.45
C ILE A 101 16.54 -10.62 -3.05
N PRO A 102 17.86 -10.81 -2.79
CA PRO A 102 18.71 -9.71 -2.35
C PRO A 102 18.74 -8.53 -3.33
N MET A 103 18.73 -8.83 -4.63
CA MET A 103 18.74 -7.82 -5.69
C MET A 103 17.42 -7.03 -5.74
N ILE A 104 16.29 -7.73 -5.63
CA ILE A 104 14.97 -7.08 -5.66
C ILE A 104 14.75 -6.24 -4.40
N VAL A 105 15.18 -6.74 -3.23
CA VAL A 105 15.13 -6.00 -1.96
C VAL A 105 15.95 -4.71 -2.06
N GLU A 106 17.16 -4.76 -2.61
CA GLU A 106 17.99 -3.57 -2.73
C GLU A 106 17.37 -2.54 -3.67
N LYS A 107 16.89 -2.97 -4.84
CA LYS A 107 16.18 -2.08 -5.79
C LYS A 107 14.91 -1.48 -5.18
N ALA A 108 14.17 -2.26 -4.38
CA ALA A 108 13.00 -1.77 -3.67
C ALA A 108 13.38 -0.71 -2.63
N ALA A 109 14.42 -0.95 -1.83
CA ALA A 109 14.92 -0.01 -0.84
C ALA A 109 15.36 1.32 -1.49
N ASP A 110 16.13 1.26 -2.56
CA ASP A 110 16.57 2.44 -3.31
C ASP A 110 15.41 3.20 -3.95
N GLY A 111 14.47 2.49 -4.57
CA GLY A 111 13.29 3.08 -5.18
C GLY A 111 12.40 3.80 -4.16
N ILE A 112 12.23 3.24 -2.96
CA ILE A 112 11.50 3.87 -1.85
C ILE A 112 12.18 5.18 -1.42
N ILE A 113 13.51 5.17 -1.25
CA ILE A 113 14.27 6.38 -0.91
C ILE A 113 14.09 7.46 -1.99
N GLN A 114 14.17 7.07 -3.27
CA GLN A 114 13.99 8.01 -4.38
C GLN A 114 12.59 8.63 -4.40
N GLU A 115 11.53 7.85 -4.19
CA GLU A 115 10.17 8.40 -4.12
C GLU A 115 9.97 9.26 -2.88
N GLY A 116 10.52 8.88 -1.73
CA GLY A 116 10.47 9.69 -0.51
C GLY A 116 11.13 11.05 -0.67
N LYS A 117 12.30 11.12 -1.31
CA LYS A 117 12.99 12.39 -1.60
C LYS A 117 12.15 13.34 -2.44
N LYS A 118 11.40 12.84 -3.42
CA LYS A 118 10.55 13.66 -4.30
C LYS A 118 9.39 14.35 -3.58
N ILE A 119 9.02 13.88 -2.39
CA ILE A 119 7.88 14.39 -1.61
C ILE A 119 8.29 14.85 -0.22
N GLU A 120 9.58 15.12 0.00
CA GLU A 120 10.11 15.60 1.28
C GLU A 120 9.84 14.62 2.45
N LYS A 121 9.88 13.31 2.17
CA LYS A 121 9.73 12.20 3.14
C LYS A 121 10.99 11.34 3.22
N GLN A 122 12.16 11.97 3.18
CA GLN A 122 13.44 11.27 3.08
C GLN A 122 13.72 10.38 4.30
N ARG A 123 13.51 10.87 5.52
CA ARG A 123 13.77 10.10 6.75
C ARG A 123 12.82 8.92 6.87
N GLU A 124 11.54 9.11 6.59
CA GLU A 124 10.57 8.02 6.55
C GLU A 124 11.00 6.96 5.52
N ALA A 125 11.41 7.38 4.33
CA ALA A 125 11.82 6.48 3.26
C ALA A 125 13.12 5.71 3.59
N GLU A 126 14.12 6.36 4.16
CA GLU A 126 15.36 5.73 4.63
C GLU A 126 15.08 4.71 5.74
N TRP A 127 14.16 5.02 6.66
CA TRP A 127 13.73 4.10 7.70
C TRP A 127 13.04 2.86 7.13
N ILE A 128 12.09 3.04 6.19
CA ILE A 128 11.43 1.92 5.50
C ILE A 128 12.47 1.08 4.74
N ALA A 129 13.38 1.72 4.01
CA ALA A 129 14.43 1.05 3.24
C ALA A 129 15.37 0.24 4.14
N LYS A 130 15.75 0.77 5.31
CA LYS A 130 16.54 0.07 6.32
C LYS A 130 15.82 -1.21 6.78
N MET A 131 14.55 -1.11 7.17
CA MET A 131 13.76 -2.28 7.59
C MET A 131 13.66 -3.36 6.52
N LEU A 132 13.61 -2.96 5.25
CA LEU A 132 13.57 -3.91 4.13
C LEU A 132 14.93 -4.58 3.92
N ARG A 133 16.03 -3.81 3.95
CA ARG A 133 17.41 -4.31 3.83
C ARG A 133 17.79 -5.28 4.95
N GLU A 134 17.28 -5.09 6.16
CA GLU A 134 17.45 -6.06 7.26
C GLU A 134 16.89 -7.46 6.94
N LYS A 135 16.01 -7.58 5.95
CA LYS A 135 15.45 -8.85 5.47
C LYS A 135 16.04 -9.32 4.15
N GLN A 136 17.06 -8.65 3.62
CA GLN A 136 17.62 -8.91 2.28
C GLN A 136 18.08 -10.35 2.07
N HIS A 137 18.64 -10.99 3.11
CA HIS A 137 19.11 -12.37 3.07
C HIS A 137 18.16 -13.35 3.78
N ALA A 138 16.95 -12.91 4.12
CA ALA A 138 15.94 -13.76 4.73
C ALA A 138 15.15 -14.54 3.66
N SER A 139 14.34 -15.50 4.11
CA SER A 139 13.42 -16.21 3.21
C SER A 139 12.39 -15.27 2.61
N MET A 140 11.84 -15.62 1.43
CA MET A 140 10.78 -14.82 0.79
C MET A 140 9.55 -14.62 1.69
N LYS A 141 9.26 -15.57 2.59
CA LYS A 141 8.18 -15.45 3.58
C LYS A 141 8.42 -14.29 4.55
N GLU A 142 9.65 -14.12 5.02
CA GLU A 142 10.01 -13.05 5.95
C GLU A 142 10.10 -11.69 5.23
N VAL A 143 10.61 -11.68 4.00
CA VAL A 143 10.59 -10.48 3.15
C VAL A 143 9.16 -10.04 2.86
N TRP A 144 8.28 -10.97 2.49
CA TRP A 144 6.87 -10.69 2.23
C TRP A 144 6.17 -10.14 3.47
N LYS A 145 6.38 -10.74 4.65
CA LYS A 145 5.83 -10.23 5.91
C LYS A 145 6.29 -8.80 6.19
N SER A 146 7.57 -8.52 5.96
CA SER A 146 8.11 -7.16 6.08
C SER A 146 7.44 -6.19 5.10
N CYS A 147 7.30 -6.58 3.83
CA CYS A 147 6.61 -5.76 2.83
C CYS A 147 5.14 -5.51 3.22
N ALA A 148 4.43 -6.54 3.69
CA ALA A 148 3.05 -6.42 4.15
C ALA A 148 2.95 -5.49 5.37
N TYR A 149 3.84 -5.63 6.34
CA TYR A 149 3.94 -4.74 7.48
C TYR A 149 4.18 -3.28 7.05
N LEU A 150 5.21 -3.02 6.23
CA LEU A 150 5.58 -1.69 5.74
C LEU A 150 4.47 -1.05 4.91
N TYR A 151 3.87 -1.79 3.97
CA TYR A 151 2.69 -1.36 3.23
C TYR A 151 1.51 -1.08 4.19
N SER A 152 1.42 -1.83 5.29
CA SER A 152 0.41 -1.61 6.31
C SER A 152 0.71 -0.47 7.28
N LEU A 153 1.82 0.27 7.16
CA LEU A 153 2.10 1.45 7.99
C LEU A 153 1.41 2.72 7.48
N GLU A 154 1.09 3.62 8.40
CA GLU A 154 0.63 4.96 8.02
C GLU A 154 1.84 5.75 7.56
N GLY A 155 1.89 6.06 6.27
CA GLY A 155 3.07 6.58 5.62
C GLY A 155 2.83 6.85 4.14
N PHE A 156 3.84 7.35 3.46
CA PHE A 156 3.71 7.74 2.05
C PHE A 156 3.65 6.54 1.10
N LEU A 157 4.30 5.43 1.46
CA LEU A 157 4.57 4.32 0.54
C LEU A 157 3.29 3.73 -0.05
N TYR A 158 2.35 3.30 0.81
CA TYR A 158 1.11 2.68 0.34
C TYR A 158 0.22 3.68 -0.44
N LYS A 159 0.25 4.97 -0.06
CA LYS A 159 -0.50 6.04 -0.74
C LYS A 159 0.03 6.17 -2.17
N LYS A 160 1.35 6.34 -2.32
CA LYS A 160 2.00 6.51 -3.64
C LYS A 160 1.89 5.27 -4.52
N MET A 161 2.02 4.07 -3.95
CA MET A 161 1.79 2.83 -4.69
C MET A 161 0.37 2.74 -5.23
N ASN A 162 -0.64 2.93 -4.36
CA ASN A 162 -2.03 2.81 -4.78
C ASN A 162 -2.42 3.91 -5.76
N GLU A 163 -1.97 5.14 -5.54
CA GLU A 163 -2.11 6.24 -6.48
C GLU A 163 -1.57 5.86 -7.87
N THR A 164 -0.30 5.46 -7.93
CA THR A 164 0.35 5.05 -9.18
C THR A 164 -0.41 3.93 -9.89
N MET A 165 -0.77 2.88 -9.15
CA MET A 165 -1.45 1.73 -9.75
C MET A 165 -2.88 2.03 -10.18
N ARG A 166 -3.55 3.03 -9.60
CA ARG A 166 -4.90 3.46 -10.02
C ARG A 166 -4.91 4.19 -11.36
N LEU A 167 -3.78 4.73 -11.82
CA LEU A 167 -3.65 5.32 -13.17
C LEU A 167 -3.73 4.26 -14.28
N ILE A 168 -3.56 2.99 -13.95
CA ILE A 168 -3.54 1.90 -14.94
C ILE A 168 -4.92 1.72 -15.57
N GLY A 169 -4.95 1.77 -16.89
CA GLY A 169 -6.18 1.65 -17.68
C GLY A 169 -6.62 2.97 -18.30
N ASP A 170 -6.09 4.09 -17.83
CA ASP A 170 -6.23 5.38 -18.48
C ASP A 170 -5.04 5.60 -19.44
N LYS A 171 -5.34 5.85 -20.72
CA LYS A 171 -4.31 6.06 -21.74
C LYS A 171 -3.58 7.39 -21.55
N ASP A 172 -4.27 8.38 -21.00
CA ASP A 172 -3.71 9.73 -20.79
C ASP A 172 -2.59 9.69 -19.72
N TYR A 173 -2.61 8.69 -18.84
CA TYR A 173 -1.66 8.51 -17.74
C TYR A 173 -0.76 7.28 -17.91
N GLU A 174 -0.67 6.71 -19.11
CA GLU A 174 0.09 5.47 -19.33
C GLU A 174 1.58 5.65 -19.00
N GLN A 175 2.17 6.77 -19.40
CA GLN A 175 3.57 7.05 -19.14
C GLN A 175 3.83 7.29 -17.64
N ASP A 176 2.93 8.02 -16.98
CA ASP A 176 3.07 8.38 -15.56
C ASP A 176 3.24 7.16 -14.65
N TRP A 177 2.42 6.11 -14.83
CA TRP A 177 2.59 4.91 -14.02
C TRP A 177 3.80 4.07 -14.48
N ARG A 178 4.14 4.07 -15.77
CA ARG A 178 5.30 3.34 -16.29
C ARG A 178 6.61 3.91 -15.74
N ASP A 179 6.71 5.23 -15.59
CA ASP A 179 7.87 5.91 -15.02
C ASP A 179 8.11 5.58 -13.55
N LYS A 180 7.09 5.07 -12.86
CA LYS A 180 7.18 4.58 -11.48
C LYS A 180 7.59 3.11 -11.37
N VAL A 181 7.66 2.37 -12.47
CA VAL A 181 8.05 0.96 -12.45
C VAL A 181 9.47 0.76 -11.88
N PRO A 182 10.50 1.55 -12.24
CA PRO A 182 11.83 1.36 -11.69
C PRO A 182 11.92 1.58 -10.17
N THR A 183 11.08 2.45 -9.61
CA THR A 183 11.16 2.84 -8.18
C THR A 183 10.17 2.08 -7.29
N LEU A 184 8.90 1.97 -7.69
CA LEU A 184 7.87 1.30 -6.89
C LEU A 184 7.66 -0.18 -7.28
N GLY A 185 8.00 -0.54 -8.52
CA GLY A 185 7.85 -1.89 -9.05
C GLY A 185 8.47 -2.98 -8.18
N PRO A 186 9.77 -2.90 -7.84
CA PRO A 186 10.44 -3.96 -7.07
C PRO A 186 9.73 -4.26 -5.74
N PHE A 187 9.32 -3.23 -4.99
CA PHE A 187 8.55 -3.41 -3.76
C PHE A 187 7.17 -4.02 -4.02
N CYS A 188 6.45 -3.52 -5.04
CA CYS A 188 5.17 -4.11 -5.47
C CYS A 188 5.29 -5.60 -5.81
N LEU A 189 6.37 -6.01 -6.47
CA LEU A 189 6.63 -7.42 -6.82
C LEU A 189 6.83 -8.28 -5.57
N LEU A 190 7.64 -7.82 -4.61
CA LEU A 190 7.87 -8.53 -3.35
C LEU A 190 6.57 -8.69 -2.55
N LEU A 191 5.71 -7.66 -2.54
CA LEU A 191 4.42 -7.71 -1.85
C LEU A 191 3.40 -8.61 -2.58
N TRP A 192 3.43 -8.61 -3.91
CA TRP A 192 2.51 -9.38 -4.76
C TRP A 192 2.82 -10.88 -4.76
N ASP A 193 4.11 -11.25 -4.83
CA ASP A 193 4.57 -12.64 -4.95
C ASP A 193 4.54 -13.37 -3.58
N ASN A 194 3.34 -13.48 -3.02
CA ASN A 194 3.10 -14.07 -1.71
C ASN A 194 3.36 -15.59 -1.73
N PRO A 195 4.36 -16.11 -0.99
CA PRO A 195 4.67 -17.54 -0.98
C PRO A 195 3.57 -18.40 -0.33
N ALA A 196 2.59 -17.80 0.36
CA ALA A 196 1.46 -18.49 1.00
C ALA A 196 0.14 -18.43 0.20
N SER A 197 0.16 -17.91 -1.03
CA SER A 197 -1.01 -17.39 -1.76
C SER A 197 -2.13 -18.39 -2.12
N TYR A 198 -1.99 -19.71 -1.92
CA TYR A 198 -3.01 -20.65 -2.41
C TYR A 198 -3.94 -21.26 -1.35
N LYS A 199 -3.82 -20.89 -0.06
CA LYS A 199 -4.61 -21.53 1.01
C LYS A 199 -5.21 -20.60 2.07
N THR A 200 -5.05 -19.28 1.95
CA THR A 200 -5.31 -18.37 3.09
C THR A 200 -6.77 -17.95 3.26
N THR A 201 -7.58 -17.99 2.21
CA THR A 201 -9.03 -17.70 2.30
C THR A 201 -9.84 -18.89 1.82
N LYS A 202 -10.78 -19.34 2.66
CA LYS A 202 -11.71 -20.42 2.33
C LYS A 202 -12.64 -19.91 1.23
N GLN A 203 -12.98 -20.76 0.26
CA GLN A 203 -14.02 -20.45 -0.72
C GLN A 203 -15.30 -20.03 0.02
N GLY A 204 -15.94 -18.95 -0.45
CA GLY A 204 -17.12 -18.37 0.21
C GLY A 204 -16.80 -17.39 1.34
N THR A 205 -15.53 -17.06 1.61
CA THR A 205 -15.20 -15.95 2.52
C THR A 205 -15.72 -14.64 1.94
N ILE A 206 -16.62 -13.98 2.67
CA ILE A 206 -17.13 -12.64 2.32
C ILE A 206 -16.21 -11.59 2.95
N LEU A 207 -15.87 -10.58 2.15
CA LEU A 207 -15.06 -9.44 2.55
C LEU A 207 -15.78 -8.16 2.12
N TYR A 208 -15.66 -7.14 2.94
CA TYR A 208 -16.30 -5.84 2.77
C TYR A 208 -15.24 -4.78 2.53
N ARG A 209 -15.53 -3.86 1.61
CA ARG A 209 -14.73 -2.67 1.37
C ARG A 209 -15.67 -1.49 1.27
N GLY A 210 -15.42 -0.49 2.11
CA GLY A 210 -16.02 0.82 1.96
C GLY A 210 -15.39 1.54 0.77
N ALA A 211 -16.22 2.25 -0.01
CA ALA A 211 -15.77 3.13 -1.07
C ALA A 211 -16.74 4.31 -1.26
N LYS A 212 -16.18 5.51 -1.45
CA LYS A 212 -16.93 6.68 -1.94
C LYS A 212 -17.01 6.57 -3.47
N LEU A 213 -18.22 6.41 -3.99
CA LEU A 213 -18.50 6.22 -5.42
C LEU A 213 -19.46 7.32 -5.89
N SER A 214 -19.34 7.73 -7.16
CA SER A 214 -20.37 8.55 -7.80
C SER A 214 -21.65 7.76 -8.03
N ASP A 215 -22.78 8.45 -8.13
CA ASP A 215 -24.09 7.83 -8.40
C ASP A 215 -24.10 7.05 -9.72
N GLU A 216 -23.33 7.51 -10.71
CA GLU A 216 -23.11 6.83 -11.99
C GLU A 216 -22.45 5.46 -11.77
N LEU A 217 -21.39 5.40 -10.97
CA LEU A 217 -20.70 4.15 -10.65
C LEU A 217 -21.58 3.22 -9.81
N VAL A 218 -22.32 3.77 -8.84
CA VAL A 218 -23.29 2.99 -8.05
C VAL A 218 -24.35 2.38 -8.96
N SER A 219 -24.87 3.13 -9.92
CA SER A 219 -25.87 2.67 -10.89
C SER A 219 -25.30 1.57 -11.80
N MET A 220 -24.11 1.79 -12.34
CA MET A 220 -23.37 0.79 -13.14
C MET A 220 -23.16 -0.53 -12.36
N PHE A 221 -22.79 -0.45 -11.08
CA PHE A 221 -22.65 -1.63 -10.24
C PHE A 221 -23.96 -2.36 -9.99
N LYS A 222 -25.04 -1.63 -9.72
CA LYS A 222 -26.38 -2.21 -9.56
C LYS A 222 -26.80 -2.95 -10.82
N GLU A 223 -26.51 -2.41 -12.00
CA GLU A 223 -26.78 -3.09 -13.27
C GLU A 223 -25.95 -4.35 -13.47
N ASP A 224 -24.65 -4.30 -13.16
CA ASP A 224 -23.78 -5.49 -13.23
C ASP A 224 -24.23 -6.60 -12.29
N CYS A 225 -24.72 -6.25 -11.10
CA CYS A 225 -25.27 -7.20 -10.15
C CYS A 225 -26.53 -7.91 -10.65
N LYS A 226 -27.31 -7.27 -11.54
CA LYS A 226 -28.51 -7.86 -12.18
C LYS A 226 -28.17 -8.82 -13.32
N LYS A 227 -26.96 -8.76 -13.89
CA LYS A 227 -26.54 -9.64 -14.99
C LYS A 227 -26.37 -11.08 -14.51
N LYS A 228 -26.80 -12.04 -15.33
CA LYS A 228 -26.57 -13.48 -15.10
C LYS A 228 -25.07 -13.75 -15.00
N ARG A 229 -24.66 -14.72 -14.17
CA ARG A 229 -23.25 -15.07 -13.91
C ARG A 229 -22.37 -15.16 -15.17
N LYS A 230 -22.89 -15.79 -16.24
CA LYS A 230 -22.20 -15.94 -17.54
C LYS A 230 -21.89 -14.61 -18.26
N ASN A 231 -22.63 -13.55 -17.94
CA ASN A 231 -22.53 -12.22 -18.55
C ASN A 231 -22.09 -11.15 -17.54
N LYS A 232 -21.78 -11.54 -16.30
CA LYS A 232 -21.36 -10.59 -15.27
C LYS A 232 -19.92 -10.15 -15.59
N PRO A 233 -19.66 -8.85 -15.78
CA PRO A 233 -18.33 -8.39 -16.10
C PRO A 233 -17.39 -8.66 -14.93
N ILE A 234 -16.18 -9.12 -15.24
CA ILE A 234 -15.10 -9.23 -14.26
C ILE A 234 -14.47 -7.85 -14.16
N ARG A 235 -14.49 -7.27 -12.95
CA ARG A 235 -13.83 -6.01 -12.64
C ARG A 235 -12.58 -6.29 -11.83
N SER A 236 -11.47 -5.67 -12.19
CA SER A 236 -10.19 -5.80 -11.50
C SER A 236 -9.71 -4.46 -10.97
N PHE A 237 -9.36 -4.44 -9.69
CA PHE A 237 -8.62 -3.33 -9.09
C PHE A 237 -7.15 -3.47 -9.44
N GLN A 238 -6.55 -2.41 -9.97
CA GLN A 238 -5.15 -2.45 -10.37
C GLN A 238 -4.20 -2.23 -9.20
N SER A 239 -4.65 -1.54 -8.15
CA SER A 239 -3.94 -1.35 -6.89
C SER A 239 -4.24 -2.45 -5.88
N PHE A 240 -3.34 -2.61 -4.90
CA PHE A 240 -3.64 -3.41 -3.71
C PHE A 240 -4.89 -2.87 -3.02
N THR A 241 -5.79 -3.78 -2.65
CA THR A 241 -7.13 -3.43 -2.16
C THR A 241 -7.32 -3.95 -0.75
N SER A 242 -7.40 -3.02 0.21
CA SER A 242 -7.73 -3.33 1.60
C SER A 242 -9.22 -3.62 1.75
N CYS A 243 -9.55 -4.61 2.59
CA CYS A 243 -10.90 -5.04 2.91
C CYS A 243 -10.97 -5.52 4.37
N SER A 244 -12.18 -5.63 4.90
CA SER A 244 -12.50 -6.09 6.25
C SER A 244 -13.40 -7.33 6.18
N ARG A 245 -13.37 -8.18 7.22
CA ARG A 245 -14.40 -9.22 7.43
C ARG A 245 -15.65 -8.68 8.12
N ASP A 246 -15.52 -7.54 8.76
CA ASP A 246 -16.60 -6.85 9.45
C ASP A 246 -17.14 -5.73 8.56
N SER A 247 -18.43 -5.81 8.25
CA SER A 247 -19.12 -4.80 7.44
C SER A 247 -19.22 -3.47 8.18
N ALA A 248 -19.40 -3.46 9.50
CA ALA A 248 -19.46 -2.23 10.28
C ALA A 248 -18.15 -1.46 10.19
N VAL A 249 -17.01 -2.16 10.26
CA VAL A 249 -15.69 -1.55 10.04
C VAL A 249 -15.58 -0.97 8.63
N ALA A 250 -16.12 -1.65 7.61
CA ALA A 250 -16.13 -1.13 6.25
C ALA A 250 -17.14 0.03 6.05
N GLU A 251 -18.21 0.11 6.84
CA GLU A 251 -19.27 1.13 6.78
C GLU A 251 -18.92 2.42 7.51
N ILE A 252 -18.14 2.33 8.60
CA ILE A 252 -17.45 3.49 9.21
C ILE A 252 -16.69 4.28 8.13
N LEU A 253 -16.37 3.63 7.01
CA LEU A 253 -15.57 4.12 5.90
C LEU A 253 -16.37 4.38 4.60
N TYR A 254 -17.71 4.35 4.67
CA TYR A 254 -18.71 4.61 3.62
C TYR A 254 -18.93 3.49 2.58
N LEU A 255 -20.20 3.30 2.18
CA LEU A 255 -20.80 2.40 1.15
C LEU A 255 -20.07 1.08 0.83
N VAL A 256 -20.66 -0.03 1.29
CA VAL A 256 -20.14 -1.39 1.11
C VAL A 256 -20.43 -1.93 -0.29
N LEU A 257 -19.38 -2.31 -1.01
CA LEU A 257 -19.50 -3.11 -2.23
C LEU A 257 -19.48 -4.62 -1.89
N TYR A 258 -20.55 -5.32 -2.27
CA TYR A 258 -20.66 -6.77 -2.17
C TYR A 258 -19.85 -7.47 -3.27
N SER A 259 -18.90 -8.32 -2.90
CA SER A 259 -18.43 -9.40 -3.78
C SER A 259 -19.14 -10.70 -3.39
N SER A 260 -20.20 -11.06 -4.12
CA SER A 260 -20.85 -12.37 -3.97
C SER A 260 -20.32 -13.37 -5.01
N PRO A 261 -20.19 -14.67 -4.66
CA PRO A 261 -19.62 -15.72 -5.50
C PRO A 261 -20.46 -16.14 -6.73
#